data_AF-A0AA36GQA3-F1
#
_entry.id   AF-A0AA36GQA3-F1
#
_cell.length_a   1.000
_cell.length_b   1.000
_cell.length_c   1.000
_cell.angle_alpha   90.00
_cell.angle_beta   90.00
_cell.angle_gamma   90.00
#
_symmetry.space_group_name_H-M   'P 1'
#
loop_
_entity.id
_entity.type
_entity.pdbx_description
1 polymer ?
#
loop_
_entity_poly.entity_id
_entity_poly.type
_entity_poly.pdbx_seq_one_letter_code
_entity_poly.pdbx_strand_id
1 'polypeptide(L)'
;MFIIGCSAVREIYEDLRRRVRDRKVNYQKCYAHTDSGWRAVPWCELHVGQMIRAVNGEQLAADCLILATSEPGSVAYVETANLDGESNLKVRQAAPTRLRNCEESMNEFWTSETEIVYDAPNRNIYEFQGYLMGKPDVLSPPGSASFSNDFNPPPNNGVRKDLPTTIPLSNAHIILRGARLKNTDNIYGVVLYTGSDTKLIKNSIKRVMKSSLLASILNSVMLTQFGMVLFLCLAHALMGRLSQPIPFLVATEAPVRAVRK
;
A
#
# COMPACT_ATOMS: atom_id res chain seq x y z
N MET A 1 -11.16 11.53 34.43
CA MET A 1 -10.13 10.47 34.36
C MET A 1 -10.66 9.13 33.85
N PHE A 2 -11.70 8.54 34.44
CA PHE A 2 -12.23 7.22 34.03
C PHE A 2 -12.61 7.12 32.53
N ILE A 3 -13.39 8.08 32.01
CA ILE A 3 -13.86 8.08 30.61
C ILE A 3 -12.69 8.14 29.62
N ILE A 4 -11.72 9.03 29.84
CA ILE A 4 -10.52 9.16 29.01
C ILE A 4 -9.69 7.88 29.08
N GLY A 5 -9.57 7.27 30.26
CA GLY A 5 -8.90 5.98 30.45
C GLY A 5 -9.54 4.85 29.65
N CYS A 6 -10.86 4.70 29.70
CA CYS A 6 -11.56 3.67 28.92
C CYS A 6 -11.38 3.86 27.40
N SER A 7 -11.45 5.09 26.90
CA SER A 7 -11.21 5.40 25.49
C SER A 7 -9.78 5.07 25.06
N ALA A 8 -8.78 5.47 25.86
CA ALA A 8 -7.37 5.18 25.60
C ALA A 8 -7.11 3.67 25.57
N VAL A 9 -7.67 2.91 26.52
CA VAL A 9 -7.56 1.44 26.54
C VAL A 9 -8.14 0.82 25.28
N ARG A 10 -9.31 1.29 24.84
CA ARG A 10 -9.94 0.80 23.61
C ARG A 10 -9.09 1.10 22.37
N GLU A 11 -8.59 2.31 22.22
CA GLU A 11 -7.72 2.69 21.10
C GLU A 11 -6.44 1.84 21.08
N ILE A 12 -5.80 1.65 22.24
CA ILE A 12 -4.64 0.77 22.38
C ILE A 12 -5.00 -0.66 21.96
N TYR A 13 -6.12 -1.20 22.40
CA TYR A 13 -6.56 -2.54 22.03
C TYR A 13 -6.79 -2.68 20.52
N GLU A 14 -7.47 -1.71 19.89
CA GLU A 14 -7.71 -1.71 18.45
C GLU A 14 -6.40 -1.62 17.64
N ASP A 15 -5.45 -0.80 18.07
CA ASP A 15 -4.14 -0.68 17.45
C ASP A 15 -3.27 -1.93 17.65
N LEU A 16 -3.28 -2.56 18.84
CA LEU A 16 -2.59 -3.82 19.09
C LEU A 16 -3.13 -4.93 18.19
N ARG A 17 -4.45 -5.06 18.08
CA ARG A 17 -5.08 -6.04 17.18
C ARG A 17 -4.70 -5.80 15.72
N ARG A 18 -4.47 -4.54 15.32
CA ARG A 18 -3.99 -4.20 13.99
C ARG A 18 -2.54 -4.62 13.78
N ARG A 19 -1.65 -4.38 14.74
CA ARG A 19 -0.26 -4.83 14.69
C ARG A 19 -0.14 -6.34 14.55
N VAL A 20 -1.01 -7.10 15.22
CA VAL A 20 -1.05 -8.57 15.09
C VAL A 20 -1.44 -8.98 13.66
N ARG A 21 -2.42 -8.32 13.05
CA ARG A 21 -2.82 -8.58 11.66
C ARG A 21 -1.70 -8.22 10.68
N ASP A 22 -1.06 -7.08 10.85
CA ASP A 22 0.04 -6.62 9.99
C ASP A 22 1.24 -7.59 10.11
N ARG A 23 1.57 -8.04 11.32
CA ARG A 23 2.60 -9.07 11.54
C ARG A 23 2.26 -10.37 10.82
N LYS A 24 1.01 -10.83 10.86
CA LYS A 24 0.62 -12.07 10.18
C LYS A 24 0.86 -11.99 8.67
N VAL A 25 0.55 -10.86 8.03
CA VAL A 25 0.79 -10.64 6.59
C VAL A 25 2.28 -10.56 6.28
N ASN A 26 3.06 -9.85 7.09
CA ASN A 26 4.49 -9.68 6.86
C ASN A 26 5.29 -10.99 7.00
N TYR A 27 4.81 -11.93 7.80
CA TYR A 27 5.42 -13.26 7.99
C TYR A 27 4.82 -14.35 7.09
N GLN A 28 3.91 -14.00 6.18
CA GLN A 28 3.49 -14.91 5.13
C GLN A 28 4.70 -15.28 4.27
N LYS A 29 4.78 -16.53 3.82
CA LYS A 29 5.91 -17.03 3.03
C LYS A 29 5.64 -16.89 1.52
N CYS A 30 6.70 -16.74 0.76
CA CYS A 30 6.72 -16.81 -0.71
C CYS A 30 7.98 -17.57 -1.15
N TYR A 31 7.94 -18.21 -2.31
CA TYR A 31 9.11 -18.90 -2.84
C TYR A 31 9.99 -17.91 -3.60
N ALA A 32 11.23 -17.73 -3.16
CA ALA A 32 12.14 -16.73 -3.70
C ALA A 32 13.55 -17.31 -3.92
N HIS A 33 14.23 -16.78 -4.92
CA HIS A 33 15.63 -17.08 -5.18
C HIS A 33 16.51 -16.31 -4.18
N THR A 34 17.46 -17.01 -3.58
CA THR A 34 18.44 -16.45 -2.63
C THR A 34 19.84 -16.90 -3.03
N ASP A 35 20.88 -16.36 -2.38
CA ASP A 35 22.26 -16.78 -2.63
C ASP A 35 22.49 -18.28 -2.36
N SER A 36 21.66 -18.88 -1.50
CA SER A 36 21.63 -20.32 -1.22
C SER A 36 20.70 -21.14 -2.14
N GLY A 37 20.20 -20.53 -3.22
CA GLY A 37 19.21 -21.12 -4.13
C GLY A 37 17.76 -20.79 -3.75
N TRP A 38 16.83 -21.54 -4.33
CA TRP A 38 15.40 -21.33 -4.14
C TRP A 38 14.91 -21.79 -2.76
N ARG A 39 14.23 -20.91 -2.03
CA ARG A 39 13.67 -21.24 -0.70
C ARG A 39 12.42 -20.43 -0.37
N ALA A 40 11.67 -20.88 0.62
CA ALA A 40 10.55 -20.11 1.18
C ALA A 40 11.07 -18.99 2.10
N VAL A 41 10.78 -17.74 1.73
CA VAL A 41 11.20 -16.52 2.43
C VAL A 41 9.95 -15.75 2.91
N PRO A 42 9.95 -15.18 4.13
CA PRO A 42 8.84 -14.35 4.59
C PRO A 42 8.78 -13.03 3.80
N TRP A 43 7.57 -12.48 3.61
CA TRP A 43 7.35 -11.28 2.81
C TRP A 43 8.14 -10.06 3.30
N CYS A 44 8.43 -9.97 4.59
CA CYS A 44 9.26 -8.89 5.15
C CYS A 44 10.74 -8.97 4.80
N GLU A 45 11.24 -10.10 4.29
CA GLU A 45 12.62 -10.30 3.86
C GLU A 45 12.78 -10.21 2.33
N LEU A 46 11.72 -9.88 1.59
CA LEU A 46 11.74 -9.76 0.14
C LEU A 46 12.33 -8.41 -0.29
N HIS A 47 13.26 -8.42 -1.24
CA HIS A 47 13.94 -7.22 -1.74
C HIS A 47 13.72 -7.00 -3.24
N VAL A 48 13.92 -5.76 -3.69
CA VAL A 48 13.88 -5.41 -5.12
C VAL A 48 14.99 -6.15 -5.88
N GLY A 49 14.68 -6.59 -7.10
CA GLY A 49 15.57 -7.39 -7.95
C GLY A 49 15.55 -8.89 -7.63
N GLN A 50 14.94 -9.30 -6.51
CA GLN A 50 14.85 -10.72 -6.15
C GLN A 50 13.88 -11.45 -7.07
N MET A 51 14.24 -12.66 -7.50
CA MET A 51 13.32 -13.53 -8.25
C MET A 51 12.39 -14.26 -7.31
N ILE A 52 11.14 -14.41 -7.73
CA ILE A 52 10.10 -15.14 -7.00
C ILE A 52 9.41 -16.14 -7.93
N ARG A 53 8.85 -17.17 -7.32
CA ARG A 53 7.91 -18.09 -7.94
C ARG A 53 6.60 -18.02 -7.17
N ALA A 54 5.51 -17.82 -7.87
CA ALA A 54 4.18 -17.89 -7.30
C ALA A 54 3.41 -19.04 -7.95
N VAL A 55 2.67 -19.80 -7.15
CA VAL A 55 1.81 -20.89 -7.64
C VAL A 55 0.33 -20.51 -7.63
N ASN A 56 -0.48 -21.27 -8.35
CA ASN A 56 -1.92 -21.03 -8.46
C ASN A 56 -2.57 -20.87 -7.07
N GLY A 57 -3.37 -19.83 -6.91
CA GLY A 57 -4.04 -19.50 -5.67
C GLY A 57 -3.19 -18.67 -4.69
N GLU A 58 -1.91 -18.44 -4.93
CA GLU A 58 -1.09 -17.59 -4.07
C GLU A 58 -1.30 -16.09 -4.34
N GLN A 59 -1.08 -15.30 -3.28
CA GLN A 59 -1.12 -13.84 -3.36
C GLN A 59 0.30 -13.30 -3.47
N LEU A 60 0.49 -12.30 -4.33
CA LEU A 60 1.80 -11.69 -4.56
C LEU A 60 2.15 -10.71 -3.44
N ALA A 61 3.37 -10.84 -2.90
CA ALA A 61 3.89 -10.02 -1.81
C ALA A 61 4.27 -8.59 -2.23
N ALA A 62 4.65 -8.45 -3.50
CA ALA A 62 5.28 -7.26 -4.08
C ALA A 62 4.79 -7.03 -5.52
N ASP A 63 5.10 -5.87 -6.08
CA ASP A 63 4.86 -5.62 -7.50
C ASP A 63 5.99 -6.27 -8.30
N CYS A 64 5.65 -7.17 -9.23
CA CYS A 64 6.59 -8.05 -9.90
C CYS A 64 6.43 -7.99 -11.41
N LEU A 65 7.55 -8.02 -12.14
CA LEU A 65 7.58 -8.28 -13.57
C LEU A 65 7.49 -9.79 -13.80
N ILE A 66 6.60 -10.22 -14.70
CA ILE A 66 6.49 -11.64 -15.09
C ILE A 66 7.62 -11.95 -16.09
N LEU A 67 8.46 -12.93 -15.77
CA LEU A 67 9.53 -13.41 -16.64
C LEU A 67 9.09 -14.63 -17.46
N ALA A 68 8.42 -15.58 -16.80
CA ALA A 68 7.91 -16.80 -17.43
C ALA A 68 6.62 -17.27 -16.73
N THR A 69 5.81 -18.04 -17.44
CA THR A 69 4.51 -18.55 -16.98
C THR A 69 4.30 -19.97 -17.48
N SER A 70 3.50 -20.75 -16.75
CA SER A 70 3.10 -22.11 -17.13
C SER A 70 2.14 -22.15 -18.31
N GLU A 71 1.36 -21.09 -18.51
CA GLU A 71 0.29 -21.12 -19.50
C GLU A 71 0.80 -20.96 -20.94
N PRO A 72 0.16 -21.64 -21.90
CA PRO A 72 0.46 -21.46 -23.31
C PRO A 72 0.22 -20.01 -23.73
N GLY A 73 1.06 -19.50 -24.63
CA GLY A 73 0.97 -18.11 -25.10
C GLY A 73 1.61 -17.08 -24.17
N SER A 74 2.36 -17.51 -23.15
CA SER A 74 3.07 -16.62 -22.22
C SER A 74 2.14 -15.65 -21.49
N VAL A 75 0.95 -16.10 -21.10
CA VAL A 75 -0.03 -15.32 -20.33
C VAL A 75 -0.13 -15.80 -18.88
N ALA A 76 -0.62 -14.95 -17.99
CA ALA A 76 -0.95 -15.30 -16.62
C ALA A 76 -2.28 -14.63 -16.24
N TYR A 77 -3.14 -15.35 -15.53
CA TYR A 77 -4.42 -14.81 -15.08
C TYR A 77 -4.32 -14.38 -13.61
N VAL A 78 -4.69 -13.14 -13.34
CA VAL A 78 -4.62 -12.57 -11.98
C VAL A 78 -5.97 -12.01 -11.58
N GLU A 79 -6.36 -12.33 -10.35
CA GLU A 79 -7.53 -11.75 -9.70
C GLU A 79 -7.10 -10.50 -8.92
N THR A 80 -7.79 -9.38 -9.19
CA THR A 80 -7.52 -8.09 -8.56
C THR A 80 -8.60 -7.66 -7.58
N ALA A 81 -9.49 -8.56 -7.14
CA ALA A 81 -10.54 -8.26 -6.17
C ALA A 81 -10.03 -7.55 -4.90
N ASN A 82 -8.77 -7.79 -4.51
CA ASN A 82 -8.13 -7.12 -3.35
C ASN A 82 -7.62 -5.70 -3.63
N LEU A 83 -7.54 -5.29 -4.90
CA LEU A 83 -6.98 -4.02 -5.37
C LEU A 83 -8.08 -3.02 -5.76
N ASP A 84 -9.02 -3.46 -6.60
CA ASP A 84 -10.07 -2.61 -7.20
C ASP A 84 -11.49 -3.12 -6.91
N GLY A 85 -11.63 -4.26 -6.24
CA GLY A 85 -12.93 -4.87 -5.94
C GLY A 85 -13.59 -5.54 -7.15
N GLU A 86 -12.90 -5.63 -8.29
CA GLU A 86 -13.39 -6.33 -9.47
C GLU A 86 -13.20 -7.84 -9.30
N SER A 87 -14.25 -8.62 -9.60
CA SER A 87 -14.21 -10.10 -9.54
C SER A 87 -13.65 -10.74 -10.82
N ASN A 88 -13.38 -9.94 -11.85
CA ASN A 88 -12.91 -10.44 -13.14
C ASN A 88 -11.41 -10.76 -13.09
N LEU A 89 -11.04 -11.81 -13.81
CA LEU A 89 -9.64 -12.14 -14.05
C LEU A 89 -9.06 -11.15 -15.05
N LYS A 90 -7.89 -10.59 -14.73
CA LYS A 90 -7.09 -9.78 -15.64
C LYS A 90 -6.02 -10.65 -16.26
N VAL A 91 -5.85 -10.54 -17.57
CA VAL A 91 -4.78 -11.21 -18.29
C VAL A 91 -3.54 -10.33 -18.24
N ARG A 92 -2.42 -10.92 -17.86
CA ARG A 92 -1.07 -10.34 -17.91
C ARG A 92 -0.20 -11.21 -18.82
N GLN A 93 0.88 -10.65 -19.34
CA GLN A 93 1.78 -11.35 -20.26
C GLN A 93 3.19 -11.41 -19.66
N ALA A 94 3.89 -12.53 -19.83
CA ALA A 94 5.30 -12.59 -19.51
C ALA A 94 6.09 -11.64 -20.41
N ALA A 95 7.17 -11.05 -19.89
CA ALA A 95 8.11 -10.26 -20.68
C ALA A 95 8.52 -11.06 -21.92
N PRO A 96 8.58 -10.45 -23.12
CA PRO A 96 8.81 -11.15 -24.39
C PRO A 96 10.28 -11.57 -24.51
N THR A 97 10.69 -12.50 -23.67
CA THR A 97 12.02 -13.08 -23.55
C THR A 97 12.00 -14.55 -23.98
N ARG A 98 13.17 -15.18 -24.10
CA ARG A 98 13.27 -16.61 -24.43
C ARG A 98 13.09 -17.53 -23.21
N LEU A 99 12.85 -16.96 -22.04
CA LEU A 99 12.88 -17.66 -20.77
C LEU A 99 11.82 -18.75 -20.71
N ARG A 100 12.23 -19.93 -20.25
CA ARG A 100 11.32 -21.05 -20.01
C ARG A 100 10.86 -21.02 -18.57
N ASN A 101 9.68 -21.59 -18.34
CA ASN A 101 9.13 -21.73 -17.01
C ASN A 101 9.79 -22.86 -16.21
N CYS A 102 11.12 -22.77 -15.99
CA CYS A 102 11.92 -23.72 -15.24
C CYS A 102 13.02 -23.01 -14.44
N GLU A 103 13.44 -23.60 -13.32
CA GLU A 103 14.46 -23.01 -12.44
C GLU A 103 15.80 -22.81 -13.16
N GLU A 104 16.17 -23.70 -14.08
CA GLU A 104 17.41 -23.58 -14.88
C GLU A 104 17.46 -22.29 -15.70
N SER A 105 16.36 -21.95 -16.39
CA SER A 105 16.28 -20.73 -17.20
C SER A 105 16.28 -19.48 -16.32
N MET A 106 15.72 -19.56 -15.11
CA MET A 106 15.77 -18.45 -14.15
C MET A 106 17.17 -18.26 -13.57
N ASN A 107 17.90 -19.35 -13.30
CA ASN A 107 19.28 -19.27 -12.85
C ASN A 107 20.18 -18.68 -13.94
N GLU A 108 19.96 -19.04 -15.21
CA GLU A 108 20.62 -18.41 -16.36
C GLU A 108 20.33 -16.90 -16.39
N PHE A 109 19.05 -16.49 -16.27
CA PHE A 109 18.66 -15.08 -16.20
C PHE A 109 19.31 -14.34 -15.03
N TRP A 110 19.37 -14.94 -13.84
CA TRP A 110 20.01 -14.36 -12.66
C TRP A 110 21.50 -14.11 -12.85
N THR A 111 22.18 -15.04 -13.52
CA THR A 111 23.62 -14.90 -13.85
C THR A 111 23.86 -14.03 -15.08
N SER A 112 22.83 -13.80 -15.89
CA SER A 112 22.89 -12.85 -16.98
C SER A 112 22.92 -11.45 -16.40
N GLU A 113 23.90 -10.63 -16.80
CA GLU A 113 24.03 -9.22 -16.41
C GLU A 113 22.91 -8.38 -17.05
N THR A 114 21.66 -8.75 -16.80
CA THR A 114 20.46 -8.10 -17.30
C THR A 114 20.04 -7.01 -16.33
N GLU A 115 19.88 -5.80 -16.85
CA GLU A 115 19.41 -4.64 -16.12
C GLU A 115 17.94 -4.37 -16.43
N ILE A 116 17.17 -4.01 -15.40
CA ILE A 116 15.76 -3.65 -15.53
C ILE A 116 15.63 -2.18 -15.15
N VAL A 117 15.32 -1.33 -16.12
CA VAL A 117 15.09 0.09 -15.88
C VAL A 117 13.60 0.36 -15.94
N TYR A 118 13.08 1.04 -14.93
CA TYR A 118 11.64 1.30 -14.79
C TYR A 118 11.39 2.61 -14.04
N ASP A 119 10.17 3.10 -14.15
CA ASP A 119 9.78 4.38 -13.55
C ASP A 119 9.91 4.41 -12.02
N ALA A 120 9.95 5.61 -11.45
CA ALA A 120 9.83 5.77 -10.01
C ALA A 120 8.45 5.29 -9.50
N PRO A 121 8.35 4.79 -8.26
CA PRO A 121 7.10 4.22 -7.76
C PRO A 121 6.00 5.28 -7.63
N ASN A 122 4.91 5.11 -8.39
CA ASN A 122 3.80 6.05 -8.51
C ASN A 122 2.46 5.46 -7.98
N ARG A 123 1.41 6.29 -7.89
CA ARG A 123 0.08 5.88 -7.38
C ARG A 123 -0.85 5.28 -8.44
N ASN A 124 -0.50 5.43 -9.71
CA ASN A 124 -1.34 5.01 -10.81
C ASN A 124 -1.16 3.51 -11.06
N ILE A 125 -2.18 2.72 -10.71
CA ILE A 125 -2.18 1.26 -10.84
C ILE A 125 -2.25 0.78 -12.30
N TYR A 126 -2.57 1.67 -13.25
CA TYR A 126 -2.71 1.33 -14.68
C TYR A 126 -1.51 1.74 -15.53
N GLU A 127 -0.55 2.43 -14.94
CA GLU A 127 0.60 2.99 -15.64
C GLU A 127 1.88 2.32 -15.17
N PHE A 128 2.67 1.85 -16.10
CA PHE A 128 4.00 1.33 -15.86
C PHE A 128 4.78 1.39 -17.17
N GLN A 129 5.95 2.02 -17.13
CA GLN A 129 6.90 2.03 -18.22
C GLN A 129 8.27 1.57 -17.71
N GLY A 130 8.97 0.86 -18.59
CA GLY A 130 10.32 0.39 -18.33
C GLY A 130 10.88 -0.33 -19.54
N TYR A 131 12.09 -0.83 -19.41
CA TYR A 131 12.74 -1.68 -20.39
C TYR A 131 13.72 -2.64 -19.73
N LEU A 132 13.87 -3.82 -20.33
CA LEU A 132 14.94 -4.77 -20.00
C LEU A 132 16.12 -4.51 -20.92
N MET A 133 17.33 -4.51 -20.40
CA MET A 133 18.57 -4.39 -21.16
C MET A 133 19.51 -5.53 -20.79
N GLY A 134 20.03 -6.25 -21.78
CA GLY A 134 20.93 -7.36 -21.49
C GLY A 134 21.43 -8.08 -22.73
N LYS A 135 22.06 -9.24 -22.52
CA LYS A 135 22.65 -10.03 -23.61
C LYS A 135 21.56 -10.64 -24.50
N PRO A 136 21.77 -10.65 -25.83
CA PRO A 136 20.79 -11.16 -26.79
C PRO A 136 20.46 -12.63 -26.58
N ASP A 137 21.37 -13.44 -26.05
CA ASP A 137 21.15 -14.89 -25.89
C ASP A 137 19.97 -15.23 -24.95
N VAL A 138 19.72 -14.36 -23.96
CA VAL A 138 18.65 -14.52 -22.95
C VAL A 138 17.40 -13.73 -23.34
N LEU A 139 17.60 -12.54 -23.92
CA LEU A 139 16.52 -11.59 -24.22
C LEU A 139 15.94 -11.71 -25.63
N SER A 140 16.51 -12.50 -26.54
CA SER A 140 15.97 -12.61 -27.90
C SER A 140 14.60 -13.34 -27.90
N PRO A 141 13.50 -12.70 -28.35
CA PRO A 141 12.20 -13.34 -28.34
C PRO A 141 12.17 -14.56 -29.28
N PRO A 142 11.43 -15.62 -28.93
CA PRO A 142 11.26 -16.80 -29.77
C PRO A 142 10.54 -16.40 -31.07
N GLY A 143 11.28 -16.34 -32.18
CA GLY A 143 10.77 -15.88 -33.48
C GLY A 143 11.54 -14.70 -34.08
N SER A 144 12.40 -14.04 -33.30
CA SER A 144 13.43 -13.14 -33.83
C SER A 144 14.67 -13.89 -34.28
N ALA A 145 14.48 -15.11 -34.82
CA ALA A 145 15.46 -15.63 -35.76
C ALA A 145 15.62 -14.51 -36.80
N SER A 146 16.81 -13.94 -36.85
CA SER A 146 17.25 -13.17 -37.99
C SER A 146 16.81 -13.98 -39.20
N PHE A 147 15.89 -13.44 -40.00
CA PHE A 147 15.69 -13.96 -41.34
C PHE A 147 17.06 -13.87 -42.01
N SER A 148 17.85 -14.94 -41.94
CA SER A 148 18.93 -15.18 -42.87
C SER A 148 18.23 -15.51 -44.18
N ASN A 149 17.77 -14.45 -44.86
CA ASN A 149 17.63 -14.55 -46.30
C ASN A 149 18.99 -15.00 -46.81
N ASP A 150 19.02 -16.02 -47.67
CA ASP A 150 20.15 -16.43 -48.51
C ASP A 150 20.53 -15.30 -49.50
N PHE A 151 20.80 -14.12 -48.96
CA PHE A 151 21.35 -12.99 -49.65
C PHE A 151 22.64 -12.68 -48.93
N ASN A 152 23.75 -13.24 -49.43
CA ASN A 152 25.09 -12.91 -48.96
C ASN A 152 25.22 -11.37 -48.96
N PRO A 153 25.23 -10.71 -47.78
CA PRO A 153 25.51 -9.29 -47.77
C PRO A 153 26.97 -9.10 -48.21
N PRO A 154 27.29 -8.01 -48.92
CA PRO A 154 28.68 -7.71 -49.26
C PRO A 154 29.52 -7.68 -47.98
N PRO A 155 30.79 -8.11 -48.03
CA PRO A 155 31.62 -8.18 -46.84
C PRO A 155 32.05 -6.77 -46.50
N ASN A 156 31.28 -6.03 -45.71
CA ASN A 156 31.78 -4.92 -44.89
C ASN A 156 30.76 -4.43 -43.87
N ASN A 157 31.30 -4.22 -42.67
CA ASN A 157 30.71 -3.72 -41.43
C ASN A 157 29.99 -4.78 -40.60
N GLY A 158 30.80 -5.45 -39.76
CA GLY A 158 30.35 -6.36 -38.71
C GLY A 158 29.21 -5.74 -37.92
N VAL A 159 28.03 -6.34 -38.04
CA VAL A 159 26.95 -6.19 -37.08
C VAL A 159 27.53 -6.59 -35.74
N ARG A 160 27.79 -5.61 -34.87
CA ARG A 160 28.33 -5.83 -33.53
C ARG A 160 27.39 -6.77 -32.78
N LYS A 161 27.83 -8.01 -32.55
CA LYS A 161 27.14 -9.00 -31.69
C LYS A 161 27.04 -8.55 -30.23
N ASP A 162 27.57 -7.38 -29.92
CA ASP A 162 27.83 -6.89 -28.57
C ASP A 162 26.84 -5.80 -28.13
N LEU A 163 25.89 -5.40 -28.99
CA LEU A 163 24.91 -4.37 -28.62
C LEU A 163 23.83 -5.00 -27.70
N PRO A 164 23.59 -4.43 -26.50
CA PRO A 164 22.60 -4.97 -25.58
C PRO A 164 21.20 -4.92 -26.21
N THR A 165 20.49 -6.03 -26.12
CA THR A 165 19.09 -6.12 -26.56
C THR A 165 18.21 -5.39 -25.56
N THR A 166 17.36 -4.50 -26.05
CA THR A 166 16.42 -3.74 -25.22
C THR A 166 14.99 -4.18 -25.50
N ILE A 167 14.26 -4.61 -24.47
CA ILE A 167 12.84 -4.97 -24.57
C ILE A 167 12.00 -3.94 -23.83
N PRO A 168 11.03 -3.28 -24.48
CA PRO A 168 10.12 -2.38 -23.79
C PRO A 168 9.15 -3.15 -22.88
N LEU A 169 8.94 -2.65 -21.68
CA LEU A 169 8.00 -3.16 -20.71
C LEU A 169 6.83 -2.18 -20.54
N SER A 170 5.63 -2.74 -20.60
CA SER A 170 4.37 -2.04 -20.33
C SER A 170 3.65 -2.64 -19.13
N ASN A 171 2.57 -1.99 -18.68
CA ASN A 171 1.72 -2.48 -17.61
C ASN A 171 1.24 -3.93 -17.83
N ALA A 172 1.07 -4.40 -19.06
CA ALA A 172 0.68 -5.79 -19.33
C ALA A 172 1.61 -6.84 -18.70
N HIS A 173 2.89 -6.49 -18.45
CA HIS A 173 3.91 -7.41 -17.97
C HIS A 173 4.06 -7.45 -16.44
N ILE A 174 3.38 -6.55 -15.71
CA ILE A 174 3.50 -6.46 -14.26
C ILE A 174 2.29 -7.06 -13.54
N ILE A 175 2.55 -7.67 -12.40
CA ILE A 175 1.53 -8.08 -11.42
C ILE A 175 1.74 -7.25 -10.18
N LEU A 176 0.66 -6.68 -9.66
CA LEU A 176 0.70 -5.81 -8.48
C LEU A 176 0.63 -6.65 -7.19
N ARG A 177 1.24 -6.13 -6.13
CA ARG A 177 1.10 -6.64 -4.77
C ARG A 177 -0.37 -6.84 -4.45
N GLY A 178 -0.71 -7.97 -3.86
CA GLY A 178 -2.06 -8.26 -3.40
C GLY A 178 -2.96 -8.88 -4.45
N ALA A 179 -2.56 -8.88 -5.72
CA ALA A 179 -3.18 -9.72 -6.75
C ALA A 179 -2.99 -11.20 -6.39
N ARG A 180 -3.97 -12.01 -6.76
CA ARG A 180 -3.93 -13.47 -6.57
C ARG A 180 -3.78 -14.15 -7.92
N LEU A 181 -2.82 -15.07 -8.05
CA LEU A 181 -2.70 -15.89 -9.24
C LEU A 181 -3.87 -16.88 -9.28
N LYS A 182 -4.56 -16.96 -10.42
CA LYS A 182 -5.66 -17.91 -10.66
C LYS A 182 -5.48 -18.53 -12.03
N ASN A 183 -5.93 -19.76 -12.25
CA ASN A 183 -5.89 -20.42 -13.57
C ASN A 183 -4.50 -20.37 -14.24
N THR A 184 -3.45 -20.36 -13.45
CA THR A 184 -2.06 -20.39 -13.89
C THR A 184 -1.28 -21.20 -12.88
N ASP A 185 -0.73 -22.34 -13.28
CA ASP A 185 -0.09 -23.29 -12.35
C ASP A 185 1.05 -22.63 -11.58
N ASN A 186 1.94 -21.94 -12.29
CA ASN A 186 2.95 -21.10 -11.67
C ASN A 186 3.50 -20.04 -12.63
N ILE A 187 4.12 -19.02 -12.03
CA ILE A 187 4.88 -18.00 -12.71
C ILE A 187 6.24 -17.82 -12.05
N TYR A 188 7.21 -17.37 -12.82
CA TYR A 188 8.42 -16.74 -12.31
C TYR A 188 8.39 -15.25 -12.60
N GLY A 189 8.84 -14.47 -11.63
CA GLY A 189 8.93 -13.03 -11.78
C GLY A 189 10.05 -12.42 -10.98
N VAL A 190 10.36 -11.17 -11.27
CA VAL A 190 11.35 -10.36 -10.56
C VAL A 190 10.66 -9.21 -9.85
N VAL A 191 11.04 -8.99 -8.61
CA VAL A 191 10.44 -7.97 -7.74
C VAL A 191 10.91 -6.59 -8.18
N LEU A 192 9.97 -5.70 -8.51
CA LEU A 192 10.25 -4.32 -8.92
C LEU A 192 10.05 -3.31 -7.78
N TYR A 193 8.95 -3.46 -7.03
CA TYR A 193 8.64 -2.59 -5.89
C TYR A 193 8.26 -3.42 -4.68
N THR A 194 8.76 -3.02 -3.50
CA THR A 194 8.50 -3.68 -2.21
C THR A 194 7.93 -2.72 -1.19
N GLY A 195 7.24 -3.25 -0.17
CA GLY A 195 6.84 -2.45 1.00
C GLY A 195 6.02 -1.21 0.63
N SER A 196 6.44 -0.05 1.13
CA SER A 196 5.76 1.24 0.89
C SER A 196 5.80 1.73 -0.55
N ASP A 197 6.66 1.14 -1.39
CA ASP A 197 6.80 1.55 -2.78
C ASP A 197 5.84 0.86 -3.73
N THR A 198 5.18 -0.22 -3.29
CA THR A 198 4.18 -0.89 -4.12
C THR A 198 3.02 0.03 -4.45
N LYS A 199 2.52 -0.05 -5.69
CA LYS A 199 1.41 0.79 -6.17
C LYS A 199 0.17 0.66 -5.28
N LEU A 200 -0.12 -0.55 -4.78
CA LEU A 200 -1.21 -0.78 -3.83
C LEU A 200 -1.07 0.08 -2.55
N ILE A 201 0.11 0.12 -1.94
CA ILE A 201 0.29 0.88 -0.69
C ILE A 201 0.35 2.38 -0.98
N LYS A 202 0.95 2.80 -2.09
CA LYS A 202 0.94 4.21 -2.49
C LYS A 202 -0.46 4.72 -2.81
N ASN A 203 -1.32 3.88 -3.37
CA ASN A 203 -2.72 4.18 -3.63
C ASN A 203 -3.60 4.06 -2.37
N SER A 204 -3.12 3.40 -1.32
CA SER A 204 -3.84 3.32 -0.05
C SER A 204 -3.98 4.68 0.62
N ILE A 205 -5.18 4.94 1.18
CA ILE A 205 -5.46 6.17 1.91
C ILE A 205 -4.56 6.22 3.14
N LYS A 206 -3.70 7.25 3.22
CA LYS A 206 -2.89 7.51 4.42
C LYS A 206 -3.82 7.52 5.63
N ARG A 207 -3.42 6.83 6.70
CA ARG A 207 -4.25 6.72 7.90
C ARG A 207 -4.54 8.10 8.46
N VAL A 208 -5.79 8.54 8.33
CA VAL A 208 -6.32 9.72 9.00
C VAL A 208 -7.34 9.25 10.02
N MET A 209 -7.31 9.82 11.22
CA MET A 209 -8.35 9.60 12.21
C MET A 209 -9.65 10.22 11.69
N LYS A 210 -10.63 9.37 11.34
CA LYS A 210 -11.95 9.84 10.93
C LYS A 210 -12.76 10.21 12.18
N SER A 211 -13.14 11.47 12.32
CA SER A 211 -14.14 11.87 13.30
C SER A 211 -15.53 11.43 12.83
N SER A 212 -16.33 10.83 13.70
CA SER A 212 -17.70 10.44 13.35
C SER A 212 -18.62 11.66 13.27
N LEU A 213 -19.65 11.59 12.41
CA LEU A 213 -20.70 12.61 12.34
C LEU A 213 -21.38 12.78 13.70
N LEU A 214 -21.58 11.68 14.43
CA LEU A 214 -22.07 11.71 15.81
C LEU A 214 -21.13 12.49 16.73
N ALA A 215 -19.80 12.35 16.61
CA ALA A 215 -18.87 13.16 17.39
C ALA A 215 -18.98 14.66 17.07
N SER A 216 -19.22 15.02 15.80
CA SER A 216 -19.45 16.40 15.40
C SER A 216 -20.77 16.96 15.96
N ILE A 217 -21.87 16.20 15.89
CA ILE A 217 -23.15 16.57 16.51
C ILE A 217 -23.00 16.70 18.03
N LEU A 218 -22.36 15.72 18.68
CA LEU A 218 -22.11 15.76 20.12
C LEU A 218 -21.31 17.01 20.50
N ASN A 219 -20.28 17.37 19.75
CA ASN A 219 -19.52 18.60 19.99
C ASN A 219 -20.40 19.86 19.92
N SER A 220 -21.32 19.91 18.95
CA SER A 220 -22.28 21.02 18.83
C SER A 220 -23.29 21.07 19.99
N VAL A 221 -23.82 19.92 20.41
CA VAL A 221 -24.71 19.81 21.58
C VAL A 221 -24.00 20.21 22.86
N MET A 222 -22.74 19.78 23.05
CA MET A 222 -21.92 20.17 24.21
C MET A 222 -21.70 21.67 24.28
N LEU A 223 -21.42 22.32 23.14
CA LEU A 223 -21.25 23.77 23.08
C LEU A 223 -22.57 24.50 23.44
N THR A 224 -23.69 24.00 22.91
CA THR A 224 -25.03 24.56 23.21
C THR A 224 -25.37 24.41 24.69
N GLN A 225 -25.10 23.24 25.29
CA GLN A 225 -25.34 23.00 26.71
C GLN A 225 -24.45 23.89 27.60
N PHE A 226 -23.19 24.06 27.24
CA PHE A 226 -22.27 24.94 27.96
C PHE A 226 -22.78 26.39 27.96
N GLY A 227 -23.24 26.89 26.82
CA GLY A 227 -23.85 28.22 26.71
C GLY A 227 -25.09 28.41 27.59
N MET A 228 -25.99 27.42 27.60
CA MET A 228 -27.21 27.46 28.42
C MET A 228 -26.90 27.48 29.93
N VAL A 229 -25.96 26.65 30.39
CA VAL A 229 -25.55 26.63 31.80
C VAL A 229 -24.91 27.96 32.20
N LEU A 230 -24.06 28.52 31.34
CA LEU A 230 -23.42 29.82 31.59
C LEU A 230 -24.46 30.94 31.73
N PHE A 231 -25.48 30.96 30.87
CA PHE A 231 -26.59 31.90 30.98
C PHE A 231 -27.36 31.75 32.30
N LEU A 232 -27.70 30.51 32.68
CA LEU A 232 -28.40 30.24 33.94
C LEU A 232 -27.60 30.69 35.16
N CYS A 233 -26.28 30.46 35.18
CA CYS A 233 -25.39 30.93 36.25
C CYS A 233 -25.37 32.47 36.33
N LEU A 234 -25.32 33.16 35.19
CA LEU A 234 -25.35 34.62 35.14
C LEU A 234 -26.69 35.17 35.65
N ALA A 235 -27.80 34.62 35.17
CA ALA A 235 -29.14 35.01 35.60
C ALA A 235 -29.33 34.80 37.11
N HIS A 236 -28.86 33.67 37.65
CA HIS A 236 -28.92 33.39 39.08
C HIS A 236 -28.05 34.37 39.89
N ALA A 237 -26.85 34.71 39.41
CA ALA A 237 -25.97 35.69 40.08
C ALA A 237 -26.59 37.10 40.10
N LEU A 238 -27.18 37.53 38.98
CA LEU A 238 -27.91 38.80 38.88
C LEU A 238 -29.09 38.85 39.84
N MET A 239 -29.93 37.81 39.83
CA MET A 239 -31.09 37.71 40.71
C MET A 239 -30.67 37.69 42.18
N GLY A 240 -29.66 36.89 42.54
CA GLY A 240 -29.12 36.84 43.90
C GLY A 240 -28.62 38.21 44.38
N ARG A 241 -27.98 39.00 43.50
CA ARG A 241 -27.53 40.35 43.83
C ARG A 241 -28.69 41.34 43.98
N LEU A 242 -29.76 41.18 43.20
CA LEU A 242 -30.96 42.01 43.30
C LEU A 242 -31.82 41.67 44.53
N SER A 243 -31.79 40.43 45.01
CA SER A 243 -32.56 39.96 46.15
C SER A 243 -31.91 40.22 47.52
N GLN A 244 -30.66 40.70 47.58
CA GLN A 244 -30.04 41.07 48.86
C GLN A 244 -30.70 42.37 49.39
N PRO A 245 -31.26 42.38 50.61
CA PRO A 245 -31.80 43.60 51.20
C PRO A 245 -30.69 44.64 51.38
N ILE A 246 -31.01 45.90 51.05
CA ILE A 246 -30.06 47.02 51.13
C ILE A 246 -29.63 47.19 52.61
N PRO A 247 -28.34 47.05 52.96
CA PRO A 247 -27.89 47.10 54.36
C PRO A 247 -28.10 48.46 55.04
N PHE A 248 -28.44 49.50 54.29
CA PHE A 248 -28.63 50.86 54.82
C PHE A 248 -29.96 51.07 55.58
N LEU A 249 -30.96 50.19 55.43
CA LEU A 249 -32.31 50.38 56.00
C LEU A 249 -32.58 49.64 57.31
N VAL A 250 -31.65 48.79 57.79
CA VAL A 250 -31.80 48.06 59.06
C VAL A 250 -31.20 48.81 60.26
N ALA A 251 -30.42 49.87 60.04
CA ALA A 251 -29.72 50.60 61.09
C ALA A 251 -30.54 51.74 61.76
N THR A 252 -31.79 51.99 61.36
CA THR A 252 -32.54 53.18 61.82
C THR A 252 -33.45 52.97 63.03
N GLU A 253 -33.56 51.77 63.60
CA GLU A 253 -34.33 51.56 64.85
C GLU A 253 -33.41 51.24 66.04
N ALA A 254 -32.61 52.22 66.46
CA ALA A 254 -32.03 52.24 67.81
C ALA A 254 -32.88 53.17 68.71
N PRO A 255 -33.33 52.73 69.90
CA PRO A 255 -34.24 53.53 70.74
C PRO A 255 -33.51 54.73 71.36
N VAL A 256 -34.04 55.94 71.11
CA VAL A 256 -33.56 57.19 71.70
C VAL A 256 -33.76 57.16 73.21
N ARG A 257 -32.67 56.94 73.96
CA ARG A 257 -32.62 57.03 75.42
C ARG A 257 -32.12 58.41 75.84
N ALA A 258 -32.95 59.08 76.63
CA ALA A 258 -32.64 60.08 77.65
C ALA A 258 -32.19 61.49 77.22
N VAL A 259 -33.07 62.47 77.48
CA VAL A 259 -32.69 63.76 78.10
C VAL A 259 -33.74 64.13 79.16
N ARG A 260 -33.37 64.04 80.44
CA ARG A 260 -33.98 64.80 81.54
C ARG A 260 -32.85 65.62 82.18
N LYS A 261 -33.00 66.94 82.20
CA LYS A 261 -32.47 67.81 83.24
C LYS A 261 -33.66 68.41 83.96
#